data_AF-A0A382DII0-F1
#
_entry.id   AF-A0A382DII0-F1
#
_cell.length_a   1.000
_cell.length_b   1.000
_cell.length_c   1.000
_cell.angle_alpha   90.00
_cell.angle_beta   90.00
_cell.angle_gamma   90.00
#
_symmetry.space_group_name_H-M   'P 1'
#
loop_
_entity.id
_entity.type
_entity.pdbx_description
1 polymer ?
#
loop_
_entity_poly.entity_id
_entity_poly.type
_entity_poly.pdbx_seq_one_letter_code
_entity_poly.pdbx_strand_id
1 'polypeptide(L)'
;VAAERFAVISDDNVAPLYGEELLEAAHAVGLDSRLFTFPAGEASKTRKTWSILTDDLLEAGFGRDSCIIAVGGGVTTDIAGFVAATFLRGVPVVQVPTSYLAMID
;
A
#
# COMPACT_ATOMS: atom_id res chain seq x y z
N VAL A 1 -8.37 2.14 -17.00
CA VAL A 1 -9.13 0.95 -16.57
C VAL A 1 -9.50 1.18 -15.12
N ALA A 2 -10.74 0.93 -14.73
CA ALA A 2 -11.12 1.04 -13.31
C ALA A 2 -10.38 -0.06 -12.53
N ALA A 3 -9.92 0.24 -11.31
CA ALA A 3 -9.30 -0.78 -10.48
C ALA A 3 -10.37 -1.73 -9.92
N GLU A 4 -10.08 -3.02 -9.95
CA GLU A 4 -10.95 -4.10 -9.46
C GLU A 4 -10.43 -4.69 -8.15
N ARG A 5 -9.12 -4.58 -7.87
CA ARG A 5 -8.49 -5.07 -6.64
C ARG A 5 -7.68 -3.98 -5.95
N PHE A 6 -7.72 -3.92 -4.62
CA PHE A 6 -7.09 -2.85 -3.83
C PHE A 6 -6.07 -3.41 -2.83
N ALA A 7 -4.78 -3.09 -3.03
CA ALA A 7 -3.72 -3.47 -2.10
C ALA A 7 -3.48 -2.34 -1.11
N VAL A 8 -3.88 -2.52 0.14
CA VAL A 8 -3.57 -1.60 1.23
C VAL A 8 -2.15 -1.90 1.69
N ILE A 9 -1.25 -0.93 1.62
CA ILE A 9 0.14 -1.07 2.09
C ILE A 9 0.36 -0.14 3.28
N SER A 10 0.83 -0.69 4.40
CA SER A 10 1.10 0.06 5.62
C SER A 10 2.34 -0.49 6.34
N ASP A 11 2.91 0.27 7.27
CA ASP A 11 3.94 -0.25 8.16
C ASP A 11 3.31 -0.94 9.39
N ASP A 12 4.10 -1.74 10.10
CA ASP A 12 3.62 -2.52 11.26
C ASP A 12 3.18 -1.69 12.48
N ASN A 13 3.52 -0.40 12.55
CA ASN A 13 2.98 0.50 13.58
C ASN A 13 1.64 1.10 13.18
N VAL A 14 1.49 1.51 11.92
CA VAL A 14 0.28 2.20 11.41
C VAL A 14 -0.82 1.23 11.01
N ALA A 15 -0.47 0.03 10.53
CA ALA A 15 -1.41 -1.00 10.11
C ALA A 15 -2.51 -1.30 11.15
N PRO A 16 -2.20 -1.60 12.43
CA PRO A 16 -3.23 -1.87 13.45
C PRO A 16 -4.03 -0.63 13.88
N LEU A 17 -3.55 0.58 13.56
CA LEU A 17 -4.23 1.83 13.95
C LEU A 17 -5.25 2.29 12.91
N TYR A 18 -4.94 2.12 11.61
CA TYR A 18 -5.77 2.65 10.53
C TYR A 18 -5.91 1.70 9.34
N GLY A 19 -4.95 0.78 9.13
CA GLY A 19 -4.95 -0.13 7.99
C GLY A 19 -6.04 -1.20 8.09
N GLU A 20 -6.22 -1.79 9.27
CA GLU A 20 -7.26 -2.81 9.52
C GLU A 20 -8.68 -2.22 9.41
N GLU A 21 -8.93 -1.07 10.05
CA GLU A 21 -10.23 -0.38 9.95
C GLU A 21 -10.56 0.01 8.50
N LEU A 22 -9.57 0.51 7.75
CA LEU A 22 -9.74 0.83 6.33
C LEU A 22 -10.04 -0.41 5.49
N LEU A 23 -9.39 -1.54 5.78
CA LEU A 23 -9.64 -2.81 5.10
C LEU A 23 -11.07 -3.30 5.37
N GLU A 24 -11.51 -3.26 6.63
CA GLU A 24 -12.88 -3.64 7.01
C GLU A 24 -13.92 -2.74 6.33
N ALA A 25 -13.70 -1.42 6.32
CA ALA A 25 -14.57 -0.47 5.65
C ALA A 25 -14.64 -0.72 4.13
N ALA A 26 -13.51 -1.06 3.49
CA ALA A 26 -13.46 -1.42 2.07
C ALA A 26 -14.24 -2.70 1.78
N HIS A 27 -14.09 -3.74 2.61
CA HIS A 27 -14.87 -4.98 2.51
C HIS A 27 -16.38 -4.74 2.70
N ALA A 28 -16.76 -3.85 3.63
CA ALA A 28 -18.16 -3.52 3.91
C ALA A 28 -18.89 -2.90 2.70
N VAL A 29 -18.17 -2.23 1.80
CA VAL A 29 -18.72 -1.69 0.54
C VAL A 29 -18.46 -2.61 -0.66
N GLY A 30 -17.95 -3.83 -0.44
CA GLY A 30 -17.78 -4.87 -1.45
C GLY A 30 -16.51 -4.74 -2.30
N LEU A 31 -15.49 -4.00 -1.85
CA LEU A 31 -14.20 -3.92 -2.56
C LEU A 31 -13.33 -5.14 -2.24
N ASP A 32 -12.82 -5.82 -3.27
CA ASP A 32 -11.78 -6.84 -3.10
C ASP A 32 -10.47 -6.15 -2.70
N SER A 33 -10.11 -6.28 -1.43
CA SER A 33 -8.94 -5.61 -0.87
C SER A 33 -8.17 -6.49 0.10
N ARG A 34 -6.86 -6.25 0.20
CA ARG A 34 -5.96 -6.97 1.10
C ARG A 34 -4.91 -6.04 1.68
N LEU A 35 -4.59 -6.23 2.96
CA LEU A 35 -3.53 -5.51 3.67
C LEU A 35 -2.19 -6.23 3.53
N PHE A 36 -1.16 -5.47 3.20
CA PHE A 36 0.24 -5.86 3.13
C PHE A 36 1.06 -4.96 4.04
N THR A 37 1.91 -5.56 4.87
CA THR A 37 2.66 -4.83 5.90
C THR A 37 4.15 -5.02 5.76
N PHE A 38 4.93 -4.02 6.17
CA PHE A 38 6.38 -4.11 6.28
C PHE A 38 6.87 -3.46 7.59
N PRO A 39 8.11 -3.73 8.06
CA PRO A 39 8.59 -3.18 9.31
C PRO A 39 8.66 -1.64 9.28
N ALA A 40 8.25 -0.95 10.34
CA ALA A 40 8.28 0.50 10.38
C ALA A 40 9.71 1.09 10.40
N GLY A 41 9.82 2.32 9.88
CA GLY A 41 11.01 3.15 9.94
C GLY A 41 11.81 3.23 8.64
N GLU A 42 12.68 4.24 8.55
CA GLU A 42 13.48 4.56 7.35
C GLU A 42 14.36 3.40 6.89
N ALA A 43 14.80 2.54 7.81
CA ALA A 43 15.59 1.35 7.49
C ALA A 43 14.87 0.37 6.54
N SER A 44 13.54 0.45 6.48
CA SER A 44 12.72 -0.35 5.55
C SER A 44 12.59 0.29 4.17
N LYS A 45 13.05 1.53 3.96
CA LYS A 45 13.03 2.23 2.67
C LYS A 45 14.13 1.70 1.74
N THR A 46 13.98 0.45 1.33
CA THR A 46 14.99 -0.28 0.58
C THR A 46 14.39 -1.02 -0.61
N ARG A 47 15.24 -1.35 -1.59
CA ARG A 47 14.85 -2.23 -2.70
C ARG A 47 14.40 -3.61 -2.25
N LYS A 48 14.88 -4.10 -1.10
CA LYS A 48 14.48 -5.40 -0.56
C LYS A 48 13.02 -5.39 -0.13
N THR A 49 12.60 -4.37 0.61
CA THR A 49 11.19 -4.19 1.03
C THR A 49 10.28 -4.02 -0.18
N TRP A 50 10.70 -3.22 -1.16
CA TRP A 50 9.98 -3.09 -2.42
C TRP A 50 9.81 -4.43 -3.15
N SER A 51 10.86 -5.25 -3.24
CA SER A 51 10.80 -6.57 -3.89
C SER A 51 9.80 -7.47 -3.18
N ILE A 52 9.89 -7.57 -1.85
CA ILE A 52 9.00 -8.40 -1.03
C ILE A 52 7.54 -7.98 -1.25
N LEU A 53 7.22 -6.69 -1.16
CA LEU A 53 5.86 -6.21 -1.39
C LEU A 53 5.38 -6.53 -2.82
N THR A 54 6.23 -6.33 -3.82
CA THR A 54 5.88 -6.64 -5.22
C THR A 54 5.62 -8.14 -5.42
N ASP A 55 6.46 -8.99 -4.82
CA ASP A 55 6.32 -10.45 -4.87
C ASP A 55 5.03 -10.90 -4.15
N ASP A 56 4.75 -10.37 -2.96
CA ASP A 56 3.53 -10.64 -2.20
C ASP A 56 2.27 -10.26 -2.99
N LEU A 57 2.28 -9.14 -3.71
CA LEU A 57 1.18 -8.74 -4.59
C LEU A 57 0.98 -9.75 -5.72
N LEU A 58 2.05 -10.18 -6.40
CA LEU A 58 1.97 -11.19 -7.47
C LEU A 58 1.46 -12.53 -6.95
N GLU A 59 1.94 -12.98 -5.80
CA GLU A 59 1.51 -14.22 -5.14
C GLU A 59 0.04 -14.17 -4.72
N ALA A 60 -0.45 -13.00 -4.29
CA ALA A 60 -1.86 -12.76 -3.99
C ALA A 60 -2.75 -12.56 -5.24
N GLY A 61 -2.16 -12.63 -6.44
CA GLY A 61 -2.87 -12.52 -7.72
C GLY A 61 -3.31 -11.10 -8.08
N PHE A 62 -2.60 -10.08 -7.60
CA PHE A 62 -2.83 -8.70 -8.04
C PHE A 62 -2.33 -8.51 -9.47
N GLY A 63 -3.15 -7.87 -10.31
CA GLY A 63 -2.91 -7.67 -11.74
C GLY A 63 -2.80 -6.19 -12.15
N ARG A 64 -2.93 -5.91 -13.45
CA ARG A 64 -2.89 -4.53 -14.01
C ARG A 64 -4.12 -3.69 -13.63
N ASP A 65 -5.15 -4.37 -13.17
CA ASP A 65 -6.42 -3.89 -12.62
C ASP A 65 -6.34 -3.57 -11.12
N SER A 66 -5.14 -3.56 -10.54
CA SER A 66 -4.94 -3.24 -9.12
C SER A 66 -4.88 -1.73 -8.86
N CYS A 67 -5.16 -1.33 -7.62
CA CYS A 67 -4.86 -0.02 -7.07
C CYS A 67 -4.11 -0.18 -5.75
N ILE A 68 -3.04 0.59 -5.55
CA ILE A 68 -2.32 0.63 -4.27
C ILE A 68 -2.94 1.72 -3.39
N ILE A 69 -3.26 1.40 -2.14
CA ILE A 69 -3.68 2.36 -1.11
C ILE A 69 -2.56 2.42 -0.07
N ALA A 70 -1.81 3.51 -0.05
CA ALA A 70 -0.69 3.71 0.87
C ALA A 70 -1.16 4.39 2.15
N VAL A 71 -1.17 3.66 3.28
CA VAL A 71 -1.66 4.16 4.57
C VAL A 71 -0.48 4.28 5.54
N GLY A 72 0.07 5.47 5.73
CA GLY A 72 1.25 5.64 6.58
C GLY A 72 1.92 7.00 6.46
N GLY A 73 3.07 7.15 7.12
CA GLY A 73 3.92 8.33 6.97
C GLY A 73 4.73 8.32 5.67
N GLY A 74 5.67 9.26 5.55
CA GLY A 74 6.48 9.46 4.32
C GLY A 74 7.22 8.21 3.82
N VAL A 75 7.70 7.36 4.74
CA VAL A 75 8.35 6.08 4.38
C VAL A 75 7.37 5.17 3.63
N THR A 76 6.16 5.03 4.14
CA THR A 76 5.11 4.18 3.58
C THR A 76 4.63 4.72 2.24
N THR A 77 4.36 6.03 2.15
CA THR A 77 3.89 6.67 0.91
C THR A 77 4.93 6.60 -0.20
N ASP A 78 6.22 6.70 0.12
CA ASP A 78 7.31 6.55 -0.85
C ASP A 78 7.47 5.10 -1.33
N ILE A 79 7.52 4.13 -0.41
CA ILE A 79 7.67 2.72 -0.77
C ILE A 79 6.46 2.26 -1.58
N ALA A 80 5.24 2.51 -1.08
CA ALA A 80 4.01 2.09 -1.75
C ALA A 80 3.79 2.84 -3.08
N GLY A 81 4.15 4.13 -3.14
CA GLY A 81 4.16 4.89 -4.39
C GLY A 81 5.13 4.31 -5.42
N PHE A 82 6.32 3.90 -4.98
CA PHE A 82 7.30 3.25 -5.87
C PHE A 82 6.86 1.84 -6.29
N VAL A 83 6.24 1.05 -5.40
CA VAL A 83 5.56 -0.21 -5.76
C VAL A 83 4.52 0.06 -6.84
N ALA A 84 3.61 1.02 -6.64
CA ALA A 84 2.58 1.34 -7.62
C ALA A 84 3.15 1.76 -8.99
N ALA A 85 4.20 2.58 -9.00
CA ALA A 85 4.83 3.04 -10.23
C ALA A 85 5.52 1.93 -11.03
N THR A 86 6.01 0.88 -10.36
CA THR A 86 6.83 -0.18 -10.98
C THR A 86 6.05 -1.48 -11.20
N PHE A 87 5.05 -1.76 -10.37
CA PHE A 87 4.22 -2.96 -10.45
C PHE A 87 3.53 -3.04 -11.82
N LEU A 88 3.85 -4.09 -12.59
CA LEU A 88 3.34 -4.32 -13.95
C LEU A 88 3.45 -3.11 -14.91
N ARG A 89 4.46 -2.25 -14.72
CA ARG A 89 4.72 -0.98 -15.43
C ARG A 89 3.79 0.19 -15.05
N GLY A 90 3.17 0.12 -13.87
CA GLY A 90 2.38 1.21 -13.32
C GLY A 90 0.93 0.80 -13.07
N VAL A 91 0.46 1.05 -11.85
CA VAL A 91 -0.95 0.97 -11.42
C VAL A 91 -1.35 2.23 -10.66
N PRO A 92 -2.65 2.56 -10.57
CA PRO A 92 -3.13 3.66 -9.74
C PRO A 92 -2.66 3.57 -8.27
N VAL A 93 -2.47 4.72 -7.64
CA VAL A 93 -2.13 4.85 -6.22
C VAL A 93 -3.02 5.89 -5.55
N VAL A 94 -3.46 5.58 -4.33
CA VAL A 94 -4.13 6.51 -3.41
C VAL A 94 -3.21 6.69 -2.20
N GLN A 95 -2.86 7.94 -1.90
CA GLN A 95 -2.06 8.28 -0.73
C GLN A 95 -2.99 8.64 0.44
N VAL A 96 -2.82 7.95 1.57
CA VAL A 96 -3.51 8.20 2.84
C VAL A 96 -2.42 8.52 3.88
N PRO A 97 -1.82 9.73 3.82
CA PRO A 97 -0.73 10.10 4.71
C PRO A 97 -1.20 10.21 6.16
N THR A 98 -0.47 9.62 7.09
CA THR A 98 -0.80 9.61 8.54
C THR A 98 0.18 10.40 9.40
N SER A 99 1.26 10.93 8.82
CA SER A 99 2.13 11.91 9.48
C SER A 99 1.90 13.30 8.90
N TYR A 100 1.99 14.31 9.76
CA TYR A 100 1.82 15.70 9.33
C TYR A 100 2.77 16.07 8.18
N LEU A 101 4.03 15.64 8.26
CA LEU A 101 5.02 15.92 7.21
C LEU A 101 4.57 15.33 5.87
N ALA A 102 4.13 14.07 5.82
CA ALA A 102 3.66 13.44 4.58
C ALA A 102 2.33 14.00 4.05
N MET A 103 1.59 14.77 4.86
CA MET A 103 0.38 15.46 4.40
C MET A 103 0.68 16.76 3.66
N ILE A 104 1.86 17.35 3.89
CA ILE A 104 2.23 18.67 3.38
C ILE A 104 3.47 18.67 2.49
N ASP A 105 4.12 17.52 2.32
CA ASP A 105 5.31 17.26 1.51
C ASP A 105 5.11 15.92 0.77
#